data_AF-A0A961Z3J7-F1
#
_entry.id   AF-A0A961Z3J7-F1
#
_cell.length_a   1.000
_cell.length_b   1.000
_cell.length_c   1.000
_cell.angle_alpha   90.00
_cell.angle_beta   90.00
_cell.angle_gamma   90.00
#
_symmetry.space_group_name_H-M   'P 1'
#
loop_
_entity.id
_entity.type
_entity.pdbx_description
1 polymer ?
#
loop_
_entity_poly.entity_id
_entity_poly.type
_entity_poly.pdbx_seq_one_letter_code
_entity_poly.pdbx_strand_id
1 'polypeptide(L)'
;GHTKCHHSIAQHSVLIARYAKAEDALRALLHDAHEAYSPFGDVARPDKDAIEQENPAVMRYIEMVEERIDREIAKAFGLPYPICNDAIKVLDTRILHDEKAAYMTPTDHPWDVPFAPLGVEMEQWGPQRSEWEFLNAFDLYYHGSGA
;
A
#
# COMPACT_ATOMS: atom_id res chain seq x y z
N GLY A 1 0.73 2.51 -12.66
CA GLY A 1 0.52 3.08 -14.01
C GLY A 1 1.46 2.51 -15.09
N HIS A 2 2.73 2.25 -14.76
CA HIS A 2 3.73 1.70 -15.69
C HIS A 2 3.86 0.17 -15.60
N THR A 3 2.73 -0.53 -15.66
CA THR A 3 2.63 -1.99 -15.56
C THR A 3 2.06 -2.56 -16.86
N LYS A 4 2.36 -3.82 -17.17
CA LYS A 4 1.83 -4.51 -18.37
C LYS A 4 0.31 -4.73 -18.33
N CYS A 5 -0.28 -4.64 -17.15
CA CYS A 5 -1.70 -4.82 -16.89
C CYS A 5 -2.17 -3.79 -15.83
N HIS A 6 -3.48 -3.73 -15.60
CA HIS A 6 -4.01 -2.96 -14.49
C HIS A 6 -3.43 -3.49 -13.17
N HIS A 7 -2.91 -2.56 -12.36
CA HIS A 7 -2.45 -2.81 -11.00
C HIS A 7 -2.81 -1.56 -10.20
N SER A 8 -3.55 -1.75 -9.11
CA SER A 8 -4.11 -0.67 -8.31
C SER A 8 -3.75 -0.83 -6.84
N ILE A 9 -3.72 0.30 -6.14
CA ILE A 9 -3.55 0.38 -4.69
C ILE A 9 -4.55 -0.54 -3.98
N ALA A 10 -5.81 -0.58 -4.44
CA ALA A 10 -6.83 -1.46 -3.88
C ALA A 10 -6.43 -2.95 -3.93
N GLN A 11 -5.87 -3.42 -5.05
CA GLN A 11 -5.39 -4.79 -5.15
C GLN A 11 -4.20 -5.02 -4.21
N HIS A 12 -3.21 -4.12 -4.24
CA HIS A 12 -2.03 -4.16 -3.40
C HIS A 12 -2.40 -4.27 -1.90
N SER A 13 -3.25 -3.36 -1.42
CA SER A 13 -3.74 -3.33 -0.04
C SER A 13 -4.49 -4.58 0.38
N VAL A 14 -5.34 -5.15 -0.48
CA VAL A 14 -6.06 -6.41 -0.17
C VAL A 14 -5.07 -7.57 -0.03
N LEU A 15 -4.07 -7.65 -0.92
CA LEU A 15 -3.06 -8.71 -0.84
C LEU A 15 -2.24 -8.58 0.45
N ILE A 16 -1.81 -7.38 0.84
CA ILE A 16 -1.09 -7.18 2.11
C ILE A 16 -1.97 -7.54 3.32
N ALA A 17 -3.25 -7.12 3.32
CA ALA A 17 -4.18 -7.42 4.39
C ALA A 17 -4.40 -8.94 4.61
N ARG A 18 -4.39 -9.74 3.53
CA ARG A 18 -4.50 -11.21 3.60
C ARG A 18 -3.31 -11.89 4.28
N TYR A 19 -2.14 -11.25 4.28
CA TYR A 19 -0.91 -11.77 4.89
C TYR A 19 -0.60 -11.12 6.24
N ALA A 20 -1.31 -10.05 6.60
CA ALA A 20 -1.23 -9.43 7.91
C ALA A 20 -1.83 -10.34 8.99
N LYS A 21 -1.43 -10.12 10.24
CA LYS A 21 -2.11 -10.71 11.39
C LYS A 21 -3.54 -10.19 11.44
N ALA A 22 -4.47 -10.98 11.98
CA ALA A 22 -5.86 -10.59 12.09
C ALA A 22 -6.07 -9.23 12.79
N GLU A 23 -5.29 -8.95 13.84
CA GLU A 23 -5.31 -7.68 14.58
C GLU A 23 -4.85 -6.46 13.76
N ASP A 24 -4.05 -6.69 12.72
CA ASP A 24 -3.50 -5.66 11.84
C ASP A 24 -4.19 -5.64 10.46
N ALA A 25 -5.12 -6.55 10.17
CA ALA A 25 -5.67 -6.73 8.82
C ALA A 25 -6.37 -5.46 8.27
N LEU A 26 -7.15 -4.77 9.11
CA LEU A 26 -7.76 -3.50 8.70
C LEU A 26 -6.72 -2.39 8.49
N ARG A 27 -5.68 -2.35 9.34
CA ARG A 27 -4.58 -1.38 9.21
C ARG A 27 -3.79 -1.62 7.93
N ALA A 28 -3.52 -2.88 7.63
CA ALA A 28 -2.89 -3.33 6.40
C ALA A 28 -3.74 -2.98 5.17
N LEU A 29 -5.06 -3.14 5.24
CA LEU A 29 -5.95 -2.75 4.14
C LEU A 29 -5.95 -1.23 3.89
N LEU A 30 -5.80 -0.42 4.94
CA LEU A 30 -5.89 1.04 4.86
C LEU A 30 -4.53 1.76 4.88
N HIS A 31 -3.41 1.04 4.79
CA HIS A 31 -2.08 1.64 4.96
C HIS A 31 -1.76 2.71 3.90
N ASP A 32 -2.24 2.53 2.66
CA ASP A 32 -2.10 3.49 1.55
C ASP A 32 -3.40 4.26 1.27
N ALA A 33 -4.36 4.24 2.19
CA ALA A 33 -5.65 4.91 1.95
C ALA A 33 -5.50 6.43 1.77
N HIS A 34 -4.42 7.04 2.26
CA HIS A 34 -4.13 8.45 2.05
C HIS A 34 -3.90 8.81 0.57
N GLU A 35 -3.42 7.88 -0.25
CA GLU A 35 -3.12 8.12 -1.67
C GLU A 35 -4.38 8.45 -2.48
N ALA A 36 -5.56 8.00 -2.03
CA ALA A 36 -6.84 8.34 -2.66
C ALA A 36 -7.25 9.81 -2.44
N TYR A 37 -6.73 10.46 -1.39
CA TYR A 37 -7.07 11.84 -1.02
C TYR A 37 -5.89 12.81 -1.20
N SER A 38 -4.68 12.29 -1.23
CA SER A 38 -3.46 13.06 -1.42
C SER A 38 -3.48 13.70 -2.82
N PRO A 39 -3.18 15.01 -2.96
CA PRO A 39 -3.09 15.64 -4.27
C PRO A 39 -1.92 15.10 -5.11
N PHE A 40 -1.04 14.29 -4.51
CA PHE A 40 0.11 13.67 -5.15
C PHE A 40 -0.17 12.25 -5.66
N GLY A 41 -1.23 11.60 -5.16
CA GLY A 41 -1.53 10.19 -5.46
C GLY A 41 -0.43 9.23 -4.97
N ASP A 42 -0.32 8.08 -5.64
CA ASP A 42 0.79 7.13 -5.51
C ASP A 42 2.07 7.72 -6.14
N VAL A 43 3.02 8.09 -5.29
CA VAL A 43 4.34 8.56 -5.71
C VAL A 43 5.35 7.43 -5.53
N ALA A 44 5.90 6.95 -6.64
CA ALA A 44 6.83 5.83 -6.63
C ALA A 44 8.08 6.12 -5.77
N ARG A 45 8.60 5.10 -5.09
CA ARG A 45 9.78 5.24 -4.20
C ARG A 45 10.99 5.94 -4.86
N PRO A 46 11.40 5.62 -6.11
CA PRO A 46 12.51 6.32 -6.75
C PRO A 46 12.27 7.82 -6.93
N ASP A 47 11.01 8.23 -7.14
CA ASP A 47 10.66 9.64 -7.27
C ASP A 47 10.70 10.33 -5.89
N LYS A 48 10.21 9.67 -4.83
CA LYS A 48 10.36 10.16 -3.45
C LYS A 48 11.85 10.36 -3.09
N ASP A 49 12.70 9.39 -3.42
CA ASP A 49 14.16 9.46 -3.17
C ASP A 49 14.82 10.60 -3.96
N ALA A 50 14.45 10.80 -5.23
CA ALA A 50 14.97 11.88 -6.06
C ALA A 50 14.52 13.26 -5.55
N ILE A 51 13.24 13.41 -5.16
CA ILE A 51 12.69 14.63 -4.58
C ILE A 51 13.40 14.98 -3.27
N GLU A 52 13.63 14.01 -2.39
CA GLU A 52 14.36 14.24 -1.13
C GLU A 52 15.80 14.71 -1.40
N GLN A 53 16.50 14.11 -2.36
CA GLN A 53 17.87 14.51 -2.70
C GLN A 53 17.96 15.90 -3.32
N GLU A 54 16.99 16.28 -4.16
CA GLU A 54 16.97 17.58 -4.84
C GLU A 54 16.39 18.69 -3.96
N ASN A 55 15.29 18.41 -3.26
CA ASN A 55 14.58 19.37 -2.43
C ASN A 55 13.83 18.70 -1.25
N PRO A 56 14.51 18.51 -0.10
CA PRO A 56 13.92 17.93 1.11
C PRO A 56 12.67 18.67 1.64
N ALA A 57 12.53 19.97 1.33
CA ALA A 57 11.38 20.74 1.78
C ALA A 57 10.08 20.33 1.05
N VAL A 58 10.19 19.90 -0.21
CA VAL A 58 9.05 19.38 -0.98
C VAL A 58 8.64 18.01 -0.45
N MET A 59 9.61 17.12 -0.20
CA MET A 59 9.32 15.80 0.37
C MET A 59 8.63 15.92 1.73
N ARG A 60 9.15 16.78 2.62
CA ARG A 60 8.52 17.06 3.92
C ARG A 60 7.09 17.62 3.79
N TYR A 61 6.81 18.39 2.74
CA TYR A 61 5.46 18.88 2.48
C TYR A 61 4.52 17.74 2.06
N ILE A 62 4.98 16.83 1.21
CA ILE A 62 4.24 15.61 0.81
C ILE A 62 3.92 14.77 2.05
N GLU A 63 4.95 14.41 2.83
CA GLU A 63 4.80 13.61 4.07
C GLU A 63 3.82 14.26 5.06
N MET A 64 3.89 15.58 5.23
CA MET A 64 2.97 16.31 6.11
C MET A 64 1.51 16.22 5.63
N VAL A 65 1.26 16.24 4.32
CA VAL A 65 -0.09 16.10 3.77
C VAL A 65 -0.60 14.67 3.94
N GLU A 66 0.22 13.66 3.61
CA GLU A 66 -0.09 12.24 3.80
C GLU A 66 -0.38 11.92 5.28
N GLU A 67 0.47 12.38 6.21
CA GLU A 67 0.29 12.20 7.66
C GLU A 67 -1.03 12.81 8.16
N ARG A 68 -1.43 13.98 7.66
CA ARG A 68 -2.70 14.60 8.06
C ARG A 68 -3.89 13.75 7.63
N ILE A 69 -3.84 13.21 6.42
CA ILE A 69 -4.90 12.36 5.87
C ILE A 69 -4.96 11.05 6.68
N ASP A 70 -3.82 10.39 6.90
CA ASP A 70 -3.74 9.16 7.69
C ASP A 70 -4.28 9.34 9.11
N ARG A 71 -4.03 10.49 9.74
CA ARG A 71 -4.58 10.78 11.08
C ARG A 71 -6.10 10.89 11.07
N GLU A 72 -6.70 11.48 10.04
CA GLU A 72 -8.16 11.55 9.93
C GLU A 72 -8.77 10.18 9.60
N ILE A 73 -8.11 9.39 8.75
CA ILE A 73 -8.51 8.00 8.47
C ILE A 73 -8.45 7.15 9.75
N ALA A 74 -7.34 7.22 10.49
CA ALA A 74 -7.18 6.48 11.74
C ALA A 74 -8.27 6.83 12.76
N LYS A 75 -8.61 8.12 12.90
CA LYS A 75 -9.70 8.57 13.77
C LYS A 75 -11.06 8.06 13.29
N ALA A 76 -11.35 8.16 11.99
CA ALA A 76 -12.63 7.75 11.42
C ALA A 76 -12.92 6.26 11.65
N PHE A 77 -11.89 5.41 11.60
CA PHE A 77 -12.02 3.96 11.76
C PHE A 77 -11.59 3.42 13.13
N GLY A 78 -11.26 4.31 14.09
CA GLY A 78 -10.85 3.90 15.45
C GLY A 78 -9.53 3.12 15.50
N LEU A 79 -8.62 3.38 14.56
CA LEU A 79 -7.34 2.69 14.44
C LEU A 79 -6.22 3.38 15.24
N PRO A 80 -5.23 2.64 15.73
CA PRO A 80 -4.01 3.22 16.27
C PRO A 80 -3.23 3.97 15.17
N TYR A 81 -2.65 5.11 15.55
CA TYR A 81 -1.73 5.87 14.69
C TYR A 81 -0.27 5.60 15.08
N PRO A 82 0.66 5.40 14.12
CA PRO A 82 0.47 5.38 12.67
C PRO A 82 -0.33 4.15 12.20
N ILE A 83 -1.12 4.27 11.12
CA ILE A 83 -1.88 3.14 10.55
C ILE A 83 -0.91 2.02 10.16
N CYS A 84 0.08 2.36 9.33
CA CYS A 84 1.14 1.45 8.89
C CYS A 84 2.19 1.24 10.01
N ASN A 85 2.14 0.08 10.66
CA ASN A 85 3.13 -0.34 11.66
C ASN A 85 4.32 -1.06 10.99
N ASP A 86 5.34 -1.40 11.76
CA ASP A 86 6.55 -2.05 11.22
C ASP A 86 6.27 -3.41 10.56
N ALA A 87 5.30 -4.18 11.07
CA ALA A 87 4.93 -5.45 10.47
C ALA A 87 4.28 -5.26 9.09
N ILE A 88 3.41 -4.26 8.95
CA ILE A 88 2.78 -3.90 7.68
C ILE A 88 3.82 -3.37 6.69
N LYS A 89 4.74 -2.49 7.12
CA LYS A 89 5.85 -2.01 6.29
C LYS A 89 6.70 -3.14 5.71
N VAL A 90 6.94 -4.19 6.50
CA VAL A 90 7.66 -5.38 6.04
C VAL A 90 6.85 -6.11 4.96
N LEU A 91 5.54 -6.29 5.14
CA LEU A 91 4.69 -6.94 4.14
C LEU A 91 4.62 -6.14 2.83
N ASP A 92 4.40 -4.83 2.93
CA ASP A 92 4.42 -3.88 1.82
C ASP A 92 5.75 -3.93 1.05
N THR A 93 6.88 -3.91 1.77
CA THR A 93 8.19 -4.02 1.12
C THR A 93 8.40 -5.39 0.43
N ARG A 94 7.87 -6.47 1.01
CA ARG A 94 8.03 -7.84 0.47
C ARG A 94 7.21 -8.09 -0.79
N ILE A 95 6.00 -7.55 -0.88
CA ILE A 95 5.12 -7.78 -2.02
C ILE A 95 5.64 -7.12 -3.31
N LEU A 96 6.48 -6.08 -3.20
CA LEU A 96 7.16 -5.45 -4.35
C LEU A 96 7.93 -6.45 -5.21
N HIS A 97 8.49 -7.51 -4.63
CA HIS A 97 9.14 -8.59 -5.39
C HIS A 97 8.17 -9.33 -6.30
N ASP A 98 7.00 -9.69 -5.74
CA ASP A 98 5.99 -10.46 -6.43
C ASP A 98 5.33 -9.61 -7.53
N GLU A 99 5.04 -8.33 -7.22
CA GLU A 99 4.52 -7.34 -8.18
C GLU A 99 5.50 -7.04 -9.32
N LYS A 100 6.79 -6.85 -8.99
CA LYS A 100 7.82 -6.65 -10.02
C LYS A 100 7.88 -7.84 -10.95
N ALA A 101 7.90 -9.06 -10.41
CA ALA A 101 7.98 -10.28 -11.20
C ALA A 101 6.74 -10.48 -12.10
N ALA A 102 5.55 -10.16 -11.60
CA ALA A 102 4.30 -10.38 -12.31
C ALA A 102 3.98 -9.29 -13.34
N TYR A 103 4.19 -8.01 -13.01
CA TYR A 103 3.57 -6.90 -13.73
C TYR A 103 4.56 -5.96 -14.44
N MET A 104 5.82 -5.94 -14.03
CA MET A 104 6.82 -5.05 -14.61
C MET A 104 7.49 -5.69 -15.83
N THR A 105 8.07 -4.85 -16.70
CA THR A 105 8.97 -5.33 -17.75
C THR A 105 10.28 -5.81 -17.12
N PRO A 106 10.81 -6.97 -17.53
CA PRO A 106 12.11 -7.43 -17.04
C PRO A 106 13.16 -6.34 -17.24
N THR A 107 13.91 -6.06 -16.19
CA THR A 107 15.00 -5.11 -16.19
C THR A 107 16.15 -5.70 -15.38
N ASP A 108 17.36 -5.44 -15.84
CA ASP A 108 18.58 -5.86 -15.13
C ASP A 108 18.89 -4.95 -13.93
N HIS A 109 18.09 -3.89 -13.72
CA HIS A 109 18.22 -3.03 -12.55
C HIS A 109 17.77 -3.76 -11.27
N PRO A 110 18.68 -4.00 -10.31
CA PRO A 110 18.30 -4.60 -9.03
C PRO A 110 17.40 -3.62 -8.28
N TRP A 111 16.32 -4.15 -7.70
CA TRP A 111 15.58 -3.42 -6.68
C TRP A 111 16.16 -3.91 -5.36
N ASP A 112 16.86 -3.04 -4.63
CA ASP A 112 17.53 -3.38 -3.37
C ASP A 112 16.49 -3.49 -2.25
N VAL A 113 15.65 -4.52 -2.35
CA VAL A 113 14.56 -4.82 -1.42
C VAL A 113 15.11 -5.80 -0.37
N PRO A 114 15.14 -5.43 0.93
CA PRO A 114 15.93 -6.12 1.95
C PRO A 114 15.30 -7.43 2.47
N PHE A 115 14.23 -7.94 1.84
CA PHE A 115 13.47 -9.08 2.33
C PHE A 115 13.19 -10.11 1.23
N ALA A 116 12.94 -11.36 1.62
CA ALA A 116 12.45 -12.37 0.68
C ALA A 116 11.02 -12.05 0.22
N PRO A 117 10.62 -12.46 -1.01
CA PRO A 117 9.27 -12.26 -1.52
C PRO A 117 8.18 -12.73 -0.55
N LEU A 118 6.99 -12.17 -0.68
CA LEU A 118 5.84 -12.59 0.12
C LEU A 118 5.33 -13.96 -0.35
N GLY A 119 5.51 -14.28 -1.63
CA GLY A 119 5.11 -15.54 -2.25
C GLY A 119 3.65 -15.50 -2.73
N VAL A 120 3.15 -14.31 -3.05
CA VAL A 120 1.77 -14.11 -3.47
C VAL A 120 1.59 -14.59 -4.91
N GLU A 121 0.54 -15.37 -5.17
CA GLU A 121 0.10 -15.62 -6.53
C GLU A 121 -0.57 -14.36 -7.09
N MET A 122 0.13 -13.71 -8.02
CA MET A 122 -0.30 -12.44 -8.60
C MET A 122 -1.33 -12.66 -9.70
N GLU A 123 -2.61 -12.53 -9.36
CA GLU A 123 -3.71 -12.50 -10.33
C GLU A 123 -3.96 -11.08 -10.86
N GLN A 124 -4.21 -10.93 -12.17
CA GLN A 124 -4.59 -9.63 -12.72
C GLN A 124 -6.03 -9.29 -12.35
N TRP A 125 -6.23 -8.21 -11.60
CA TRP A 125 -7.57 -7.71 -11.27
C TRP A 125 -7.92 -6.55 -12.20
N GLY A 126 -9.16 -6.55 -12.72
CA GLY A 126 -9.72 -5.36 -13.35
C GLY A 126 -10.21 -4.37 -12.28
N PRO A 127 -10.43 -3.09 -12.63
CA PRO A 127 -10.86 -2.07 -11.67
C PRO A 127 -12.07 -2.47 -10.81
N GLN A 128 -13.09 -3.05 -11.44
CA GLN A 128 -14.33 -3.48 -10.76
C GLN A 128 -14.07 -4.60 -9.76
N ARG A 129 -13.15 -5.51 -10.08
CA ARG A 129 -12.76 -6.59 -9.15
C ARG A 129 -11.96 -6.01 -7.99
N SER A 130 -10.99 -5.13 -8.25
CA SER A 130 -10.20 -4.51 -7.19
C SER A 130 -11.06 -3.73 -6.21
N GLU A 131 -12.04 -2.97 -6.72
CA GLU A 131 -13.03 -2.27 -5.88
C GLU A 131 -13.85 -3.27 -5.03
N TRP A 132 -14.42 -4.29 -5.66
CA TRP A 132 -15.24 -5.29 -4.96
C TRP A 132 -14.46 -6.05 -3.88
N GLU A 133 -13.24 -6.50 -4.19
CA GLU A 133 -12.36 -7.20 -3.24
C GLU A 133 -11.98 -6.29 -2.07
N PHE A 134 -11.70 -5.02 -2.34
CA PHE A 134 -11.37 -4.05 -1.30
C PHE A 134 -12.55 -3.78 -0.38
N LEU A 135 -13.75 -3.52 -0.92
CA LEU A 135 -14.95 -3.27 -0.12
C LEU A 135 -15.33 -4.49 0.72
N ASN A 136 -15.24 -5.70 0.17
CA ASN A 136 -15.48 -6.91 0.95
C ASN A 136 -14.45 -7.14 2.05
N ALA A 137 -13.16 -6.90 1.77
CA ALA A 137 -12.11 -6.97 2.77
C ALA A 137 -12.35 -5.94 3.88
N PHE A 138 -12.77 -4.73 3.49
CA PHE A 138 -13.12 -3.67 4.43
C PHE A 138 -14.26 -4.10 5.34
N ASP A 139 -15.38 -4.56 4.78
CA ASP A 139 -16.52 -5.05 5.56
C ASP A 139 -16.12 -6.19 6.50
N LEU A 140 -15.31 -7.13 6.00
CA LEU A 140 -14.81 -8.26 6.78
C LEU A 140 -13.96 -7.81 7.97
N TYR A 141 -12.97 -6.95 7.76
CA TYR A 141 -12.02 -6.57 8.82
C TYR A 141 -12.55 -5.49 9.75
N TYR A 142 -13.39 -4.59 9.24
CA TYR A 142 -13.99 -3.53 10.05
C TYR A 142 -15.14 -4.03 10.92
N HIS A 143 -16.02 -4.88 10.39
CA HIS A 143 -17.16 -5.40 11.14
C HIS A 143 -16.90 -6.76 11.80
N GLY A 144 -16.03 -7.60 11.23
CA GLY A 144 -15.71 -8.93 11.77
C GLY A 144 -14.83 -8.92 13.01
N SER A 145 -14.19 -7.80 13.34
CA SER A 145 -13.34 -7.65 14.54
C SER A 145 -14.14 -7.45 15.85
N GLY A 146 -15.48 -7.53 15.79
CA GLY A 146 -16.41 -7.28 16.90
C GLY A 146 -17.20 -8.49 17.40
N ALA A 147 -16.82 -9.73 17.07
CA ALA A 147 -17.49 -10.96 17.52
C ALA A 147 -16.63 -11.79 18.48
#